data_AF-A0A959ZEL5-F1
#
_entry.id   AF-A0A959ZEL5-F1
#
_cell.length_a   1.000
_cell.length_b   1.000
_cell.length_c   1.000
_cell.angle_alpha   90.00
_cell.angle_beta   90.00
_cell.angle_gamma   90.00
#
_symmetry.space_group_name_H-M   'P 1'
#
loop_
_entity.id
_entity.type
_entity.pdbx_description
1 polymer ?
#
loop_
_entity_poly.entity_id
_entity_poly.type
_entity_poly.pdbx_seq_one_letter_code
_entity_poly.pdbx_strand_id
1 'polypeptide(L)'
;MVDSPAEARWKQPGCTKFSKQIRTANTPAAKRAARKRLAKCKVNRRVYGILKNKMIAGTRADGVYVDSVYCANGSFSYDGGESFVKKGWRVENARIRGRNITAIVRGKIKGGSYVTAVARRGSQWKVGWESFGQARDLGDAELTNARALCRKA
;
A
#
# COMPACT_ATOMS: atom_id res chain seq x y z
N MET A 1 17.83 -30.46 -7.73
CA MET A 1 16.97 -29.27 -7.79
C MET A 1 17.62 -28.22 -6.91
N VAL A 2 18.12 -27.13 -7.47
CA VAL A 2 18.77 -26.07 -6.69
C VAL A 2 17.67 -25.25 -6.02
N ASP A 3 17.54 -25.38 -4.70
CA ASP A 3 16.63 -24.56 -3.90
C ASP A 3 16.93 -23.09 -4.15
N SER A 4 16.09 -22.44 -4.96
CA SER A 4 16.18 -21.00 -5.14
C SER A 4 15.97 -20.35 -3.78
N PRO A 5 16.84 -19.41 -3.35
CA PRO A 5 16.69 -18.75 -2.07
C PRO A 5 15.29 -18.17 -1.96
N ALA A 6 14.60 -18.47 -0.86
CA ALA A 6 13.24 -18.00 -0.62
C ALA A 6 13.17 -16.49 -0.87
N GLU A 7 12.42 -16.09 -1.90
CA GLU A 7 12.32 -14.68 -2.28
C GLU A 7 11.91 -13.83 -1.08
N ALA A 8 12.71 -12.81 -0.75
CA ALA A 8 12.43 -11.96 0.40
C ALA A 8 11.04 -11.30 0.30
N ARG A 9 10.26 -11.41 1.39
CA ARG A 9 8.93 -10.82 1.51
C ARG A 9 9.02 -9.29 1.58
N TRP A 10 8.17 -8.60 0.86
CA TRP A 10 8.03 -7.16 1.00
C TRP A 10 7.40 -6.78 2.35
N LYS A 11 7.94 -5.72 2.95
CA LYS A 11 7.44 -5.13 4.19
C LYS A 11 7.25 -3.63 3.98
N GLN A 12 6.29 -3.03 4.69
CA GLN A 12 6.18 -1.58 4.76
C GLN A 12 7.47 -1.01 5.38
N PRO A 13 8.21 -0.12 4.68
CA PRO A 13 9.45 0.42 5.22
C PRO A 13 9.27 1.16 6.55
N GLY A 14 10.27 1.02 7.42
CA GLY A 14 10.44 1.88 8.59
C GLY A 14 10.92 3.28 8.20
N CYS A 15 10.57 4.29 8.99
CA CYS A 15 10.98 5.68 8.71
C CYS A 15 12.27 6.11 9.41
N THR A 16 12.84 5.26 10.27
CA THR A 16 14.04 5.55 11.09
C THR A 16 15.27 5.89 10.24
N LYS A 17 15.43 5.24 9.07
CA LYS A 17 16.49 5.53 8.11
C LYS A 17 16.53 7.02 7.72
N PHE A 18 15.37 7.62 7.47
CA PHE A 18 15.29 9.03 7.07
C PHE A 18 15.57 9.98 8.24
N SER A 19 15.16 9.63 9.45
CA SER A 19 15.54 10.38 10.66
C SER A 19 17.05 10.38 10.87
N LYS A 20 17.72 9.23 10.68
CA LYS A 20 19.20 9.15 10.74
C LYS A 20 19.83 10.02 9.64
N GLN A 21 19.34 9.94 8.41
CA GLN A 21 19.82 10.80 7.30
C GLN A 21 19.69 12.30 7.59
N ILE A 22 18.64 12.75 8.28
CA ILE A 22 18.53 14.16 8.67
C ILE A 22 19.63 14.56 9.66
N ARG A 23 19.96 13.67 10.61
CA ARG A 23 20.99 13.92 11.63
C ARG A 23 22.40 13.92 11.03
N THR A 24 22.68 12.99 10.12
CA THR A 24 24.02 12.79 9.55
C THR A 24 24.28 13.57 8.25
N ALA A 25 23.28 14.28 7.71
CA ALA A 25 23.47 15.05 6.48
C ALA A 25 24.29 16.32 6.75
N ASN A 26 25.34 16.52 5.94
CA ASN A 26 26.26 17.65 6.09
C ASN A 26 25.79 18.92 5.35
N THR A 27 24.82 18.82 4.44
CA THR A 27 24.32 19.97 3.67
C THR A 27 22.84 20.28 3.96
N PRO A 28 22.42 21.56 3.91
CA PRO A 28 21.02 21.94 4.05
C PRO A 28 20.12 21.28 2.99
N ALA A 29 20.60 21.13 1.76
CA ALA A 29 19.87 20.47 0.67
C ALA A 29 19.59 18.99 1.00
N ALA A 30 20.60 18.25 1.47
CA ALA A 30 20.44 16.86 1.89
C ALA A 30 19.47 16.73 3.08
N LYS A 31 19.55 17.63 4.07
CA LYS A 31 18.60 17.70 5.19
C LYS A 31 17.17 17.93 4.70
N ARG A 32 16.94 18.87 3.78
CA ARG A 32 15.62 19.15 3.18
C ARG A 32 15.08 17.93 2.44
N ALA A 33 15.90 17.27 1.62
CA ALA A 33 15.50 16.06 0.90
C ALA A 33 15.14 14.90 1.86
N ALA A 34 15.94 14.68 2.91
CA ALA A 34 15.67 13.66 3.92
C ALA A 34 14.38 13.96 4.71
N ARG A 35 14.10 15.23 5.04
CA ARG A 35 12.81 15.66 5.63
C ARG A 35 11.62 15.35 4.72
N LYS A 36 11.71 15.64 3.42
CA LYS A 36 10.67 15.28 2.44
C LYS A 36 10.43 13.77 2.39
N ARG A 37 11.50 12.97 2.36
CA ARG A 37 11.41 11.50 2.39
C ARG A 37 10.81 10.98 3.70
N LEU A 38 11.18 11.55 4.84
CA LEU A 38 10.61 11.21 6.13
C LEU A 38 9.10 11.51 6.17
N ALA A 39 8.69 12.68 5.69
CA ALA A 39 7.27 13.05 5.61
C ALA A 39 6.48 12.06 4.74
N LYS A 40 6.99 11.74 3.53
CA LYS A 40 6.38 10.72 2.65
C LYS A 40 6.29 9.36 3.33
N CYS A 41 7.36 8.92 4.02
CA CYS A 41 7.35 7.65 4.75
C CYS A 41 6.30 7.63 5.86
N LYS A 42 6.17 8.70 6.65
CA LYS A 42 5.15 8.82 7.71
C LYS A 42 3.74 8.72 7.13
N VAL A 43 3.49 9.40 6.00
CA VAL A 43 2.18 9.34 5.31
C VAL A 43 1.90 7.93 4.79
N ASN A 44 2.85 7.29 4.10
CA ASN A 44 2.70 5.91 3.63
C ASN A 44 2.42 4.94 4.78
N ARG A 45 3.15 5.05 5.89
CA ARG A 45 2.92 4.22 7.09
C ARG A 45 1.56 4.46 7.72
N ARG A 46 1.07 5.71 7.72
CA ARG A 46 -0.26 6.04 8.22
C ARG A 46 -1.34 5.35 7.37
N VAL A 47 -1.25 5.45 6.04
CA VAL A 47 -2.22 4.78 5.15
C VAL A 47 -2.10 3.26 5.23
N TYR A 48 -0.88 2.71 5.31
CA TYR A 48 -0.67 1.29 5.58
C TYR A 48 -1.39 0.85 6.87
N GLY A 49 -1.30 1.65 7.93
CA GLY A 49 -2.00 1.41 9.19
C GLY A 49 -3.53 1.45 9.08
N ILE A 50 -4.09 2.18 8.12
CA ILE A 50 -5.52 2.21 7.83
C ILE A 50 -5.94 0.97 7.05
N LEU A 51 -5.15 0.56 6.05
CA LEU A 51 -5.47 -0.56 5.16
C LEU A 51 -5.12 -1.94 5.74
N LYS A 52 -4.23 -2.02 6.74
CA LYS A 52 -3.88 -3.32 7.33
C LYS A 52 -5.10 -3.98 7.99
N ASN A 53 -5.25 -5.27 7.75
CA ASN A 53 -6.38 -6.09 8.14
C ASN A 53 -7.73 -5.53 7.63
N LYS A 54 -7.72 -4.93 6.44
CA LYS A 54 -8.91 -4.47 5.74
C LYS A 54 -9.04 -5.17 4.40
N MET A 55 -10.28 -5.21 3.93
CA MET A 55 -10.66 -5.56 2.59
C MET A 55 -11.14 -4.29 1.91
N ILE A 56 -10.69 -4.07 0.67
CA ILE A 56 -11.25 -3.05 -0.21
C ILE A 56 -11.90 -3.75 -1.39
N ALA A 57 -13.21 -3.56 -1.52
CA ALA A 57 -14.04 -4.19 -2.54
C ALA A 57 -14.84 -3.13 -3.28
N GLY A 58 -14.90 -3.21 -4.60
CA GLY A 58 -15.62 -2.25 -5.42
C GLY A 58 -15.28 -2.35 -6.89
N THR A 59 -15.76 -1.40 -7.67
CA THR A 59 -15.58 -1.40 -9.12
C THR A 59 -14.86 -0.15 -9.54
N ARG A 60 -13.80 -0.30 -10.33
CA ARG A 60 -13.07 0.81 -10.94
C ARG A 60 -13.97 1.57 -11.93
N ALA A 61 -13.63 2.81 -12.26
CA ALA A 61 -14.44 3.61 -13.19
C ALA A 61 -14.49 3.03 -14.62
N ASP A 62 -13.54 2.15 -14.97
CA ASP A 62 -13.51 1.40 -16.23
C ASP A 62 -14.24 0.03 -16.15
N GLY A 63 -14.98 -0.23 -15.07
CA GLY A 63 -15.82 -1.42 -14.92
C GLY A 63 -15.13 -2.64 -14.34
N VAL A 64 -13.81 -2.60 -14.11
CA VAL A 64 -13.07 -3.73 -13.53
C VAL A 64 -13.33 -3.83 -12.03
N TYR A 65 -13.86 -4.98 -11.59
CA TYR A 65 -14.05 -5.28 -10.18
C TYR A 65 -12.70 -5.51 -9.48
N VAL A 66 -12.59 -5.01 -8.26
CA VAL A 66 -11.42 -5.17 -7.40
C VAL A 66 -11.91 -5.62 -6.04
N ASP A 67 -11.32 -6.71 -5.55
CA ASP A 67 -11.56 -7.20 -4.20
C ASP A 67 -10.26 -7.66 -3.56
N SER A 68 -9.65 -6.76 -2.80
CA SER A 68 -8.32 -6.97 -2.23
C SER A 68 -8.35 -7.00 -0.72
N VAL A 69 -7.76 -8.04 -0.13
CA VAL A 69 -7.54 -8.14 1.31
C VAL A 69 -6.07 -7.88 1.63
N TYR A 70 -5.80 -7.01 2.60
CA TYR A 70 -4.44 -6.64 2.99
C TYR A 70 -4.17 -6.97 4.45
N CYS A 71 -3.30 -7.94 4.73
CA CYS A 71 -3.06 -8.43 6.10
C CYS A 71 -1.79 -7.86 6.72
N ALA A 72 -1.82 -7.66 8.05
CA ALA A 72 -0.69 -7.12 8.80
C ALA A 72 0.56 -8.02 8.81
N ASN A 73 0.38 -9.34 8.62
CA ASN A 73 1.47 -10.31 8.47
C ASN A 73 2.19 -10.22 7.10
N GLY A 74 1.73 -9.33 6.21
CA GLY A 74 2.28 -9.15 4.86
C GLY A 74 1.61 -10.03 3.81
N SER A 75 0.69 -10.93 4.17
CA SER A 75 -0.14 -11.61 3.19
C SER A 75 -1.14 -10.62 2.56
N PHE A 76 -1.50 -10.85 1.31
CA PHE A 76 -2.61 -10.15 0.66
C PHE A 76 -3.33 -11.08 -0.31
N SER A 77 -4.58 -10.76 -0.61
CA SER A 77 -5.40 -11.42 -1.64
C SER A 77 -5.86 -10.34 -2.63
N TYR A 78 -6.06 -10.75 -3.88
CA TYR A 78 -6.66 -9.94 -4.96
C TYR A 78 -7.96 -10.59 -5.49
N ASP A 79 -8.52 -11.52 -4.72
CA ASP A 79 -9.67 -12.37 -5.00
C ASP A 79 -10.58 -12.53 -3.75
N GLY A 80 -10.78 -11.45 -2.99
CA GLY A 80 -11.72 -11.45 -1.85
C GLY A 80 -11.34 -12.35 -0.66
N GLY A 81 -10.12 -12.88 -0.63
CA GLY A 81 -9.61 -13.77 0.41
C GLY A 81 -9.75 -15.26 0.09
N GLU A 82 -10.06 -15.63 -1.16
CA GLU A 82 -10.02 -17.03 -1.62
C GLU A 82 -8.59 -17.57 -1.60
N SER A 83 -7.60 -16.78 -2.06
CA SER A 83 -6.19 -17.16 -2.03
C SER A 83 -5.29 -16.05 -1.52
N PHE A 84 -4.32 -16.41 -0.67
CA PHE A 84 -3.38 -15.45 -0.06
C PHE A 84 -1.97 -15.57 -0.63
N VAL A 85 -1.49 -14.47 -1.18
CA VAL A 85 -0.08 -14.29 -1.56
C VAL A 85 0.74 -13.88 -0.34
N LYS A 86 1.65 -14.75 0.08
CA LYS A 86 2.50 -14.53 1.27
C LYS A 86 3.83 -13.82 0.97
N LYS A 87 3.93 -13.12 -0.17
CA LYS A 87 5.16 -12.44 -0.62
C LYS A 87 5.28 -10.98 -0.18
N GLY A 88 4.28 -10.42 0.51
CA GLY A 88 4.34 -9.05 1.02
C GLY A 88 3.57 -8.03 0.19
N TRP A 89 3.08 -7.00 0.86
CA TRP A 89 2.51 -5.80 0.24
C TRP A 89 2.95 -4.54 1.00
N ARG A 90 2.84 -3.37 0.34
CA ARG A 90 3.19 -2.07 0.92
C ARG A 90 2.46 -0.92 0.24
N VAL A 91 2.45 0.22 0.92
CA VAL A 91 2.02 1.53 0.38
C VAL A 91 3.26 2.32 -0.07
N GLU A 92 3.32 2.67 -1.35
CA GLU A 92 4.50 3.30 -1.98
C GLU A 92 4.35 4.81 -2.17
N ASN A 93 3.15 5.29 -2.49
CA ASN A 93 2.91 6.69 -2.78
C ASN A 93 1.56 7.13 -2.22
N ALA A 94 1.54 7.56 -0.96
CA ALA A 94 0.35 8.09 -0.32
C ALA A 94 0.40 9.62 -0.16
N ARG A 95 -0.79 10.23 -0.25
CA ARG A 95 -1.07 11.63 0.02
C ARG A 95 -2.30 11.70 0.93
N ILE A 96 -2.26 12.61 1.90
CA ILE A 96 -3.38 12.88 2.81
C ILE A 96 -3.60 14.39 2.82
N ARG A 97 -4.85 14.83 2.57
CA ARG A 97 -5.29 16.23 2.68
C ARG A 97 -6.62 16.28 3.40
N GLY A 98 -6.63 16.64 4.68
CA GLY A 98 -7.81 16.55 5.53
C GLY A 98 -8.32 15.11 5.61
N ARG A 99 -9.59 14.89 5.23
CA ARG A 99 -10.21 13.55 5.16
C ARG A 99 -9.88 12.79 3.86
N ASN A 100 -9.26 13.45 2.89
CA ASN A 100 -8.98 12.85 1.60
C ASN A 100 -7.66 12.07 1.63
N ILE A 101 -7.69 10.87 1.07
CA ILE A 101 -6.53 9.98 0.94
C ILE A 101 -6.38 9.60 -0.53
N THR A 102 -5.15 9.47 -1.00
CA THR A 102 -4.83 8.79 -2.26
C THR A 102 -3.55 8.00 -2.04
N ALA A 103 -3.54 6.73 -2.41
CA ALA A 103 -2.43 5.84 -2.15
C ALA A 103 -2.27 4.82 -3.28
N ILE A 104 -1.02 4.51 -3.60
CA ILE A 104 -0.67 3.35 -4.43
C ILE A 104 -0.25 2.21 -3.51
N VAL A 105 -0.97 1.11 -3.62
CA VAL A 105 -0.71 -0.15 -2.91
C VAL A 105 -0.08 -1.13 -3.89
N ARG A 106 1.01 -1.76 -3.48
CA ARG A 106 1.74 -2.74 -4.31
C ARG A 106 1.94 -4.03 -3.54
N GLY A 107 1.47 -5.14 -4.12
CA GLY A 107 1.71 -6.50 -3.67
C GLY A 107 2.74 -7.20 -4.55
N LYS A 108 3.62 -8.01 -3.96
CA LYS A 108 4.60 -8.80 -4.71
C LYS A 108 3.94 -10.10 -5.17
N ILE A 109 4.04 -10.44 -6.45
CA ILE A 109 3.60 -11.73 -7.02
C ILE A 109 4.76 -12.42 -7.73
N LYS A 110 4.60 -13.66 -8.18
CA LYS A 110 5.63 -14.32 -9.00
C LYS A 110 5.73 -13.60 -10.36
N GLY A 111 6.94 -13.26 -10.78
CA GLY A 111 7.18 -12.59 -12.07
C GLY A 111 6.79 -11.11 -12.13
N GLY A 112 6.32 -10.49 -11.04
CA GLY A 112 5.92 -9.08 -11.09
C GLY A 112 5.30 -8.54 -9.81
N SER A 113 4.38 -7.59 -9.97
CA SER A 113 3.67 -6.97 -8.86
C SER A 113 2.22 -6.70 -9.19
N TYR A 114 1.34 -6.94 -8.23
CA TYR A 114 -0.03 -6.46 -8.23
C TYR A 114 -0.05 -5.01 -7.75
N VAL A 115 -0.77 -4.13 -8.46
CA VAL A 115 -0.83 -2.70 -8.14
C VAL A 115 -2.28 -2.24 -8.12
N THR A 116 -2.66 -1.56 -7.04
CA THR A 116 -4.00 -0.99 -6.87
C THR A 116 -3.87 0.44 -6.38
N ALA A 117 -4.65 1.34 -6.97
CA ALA A 117 -4.82 2.68 -6.41
C ALA A 117 -6.01 2.67 -5.45
N VAL A 118 -5.80 3.22 -4.26
CA VAL A 118 -6.84 3.37 -3.24
C VAL A 118 -6.99 4.84 -2.90
N ALA A 119 -8.21 5.34 -2.88
CA ALA A 119 -8.49 6.71 -2.47
C ALA A 119 -9.64 6.77 -1.47
N ARG A 120 -9.67 7.87 -0.71
CA ARG A 120 -10.81 8.26 0.12
C ARG A 120 -11.16 9.70 -0.25
N ARG A 121 -12.42 9.96 -0.58
CA ARG A 121 -12.97 11.29 -0.85
C ARG A 121 -14.05 11.56 0.19
N GLY A 122 -13.74 12.37 1.20
CA GLY A 122 -14.63 12.55 2.36
C GLY A 122 -14.87 11.23 3.11
N SER A 123 -16.11 10.74 3.08
CA SER A 123 -16.50 9.44 3.65
C SER A 123 -16.35 8.26 2.68
N GLN A 124 -16.33 8.51 1.38
CA GLN A 124 -16.37 7.47 0.35
C GLN A 124 -14.98 6.90 0.07
N TRP A 125 -14.89 5.58 -0.04
CA TRP A 125 -13.70 4.88 -0.53
C TRP A 125 -13.81 4.67 -2.03
N LYS A 126 -12.64 4.65 -2.67
CA LYS A 126 -12.52 4.48 -4.11
C LYS A 126 -11.35 3.59 -4.46
N VAL A 127 -11.47 2.87 -5.56
CA VAL A 127 -10.48 1.96 -6.09
C VAL A 127 -10.22 2.24 -7.56
N GLY A 128 -8.95 2.10 -7.97
CA GLY A 128 -8.46 2.42 -9.31
C GLY A 128 -7.18 1.68 -9.61
N TRP A 129 -6.48 2.12 -10.64
CA TRP A 129 -5.16 1.62 -11.02
C TRP A 129 -4.11 2.73 -10.98
N GLU A 130 -2.84 2.33 -11.07
CA GLU A 130 -1.70 3.26 -11.04
C GLU A 130 -1.19 3.54 -12.45
N SER A 131 -1.08 4.83 -12.79
CA SER A 131 -0.41 5.30 -14.00
C SER A 131 0.58 6.40 -13.65
N PHE A 132 1.87 6.20 -13.95
CA PHE A 132 2.95 7.18 -13.70
C PHE A 132 2.94 7.77 -12.28
N GLY A 133 2.69 6.92 -11.27
CA GLY A 133 2.61 7.28 -9.87
C GLY A 133 1.33 7.99 -9.44
N GLN A 134 0.30 8.02 -10.30
CA GLN A 134 -1.00 8.65 -10.05
C GLN A 134 -2.12 7.60 -10.03
N ALA A 135 -3.14 7.85 -9.21
CA ALA A 135 -4.36 7.06 -9.22
C ALA A 135 -5.24 7.45 -10.40
N ARG A 136 -5.66 6.47 -11.20
CA ARG A 136 -6.56 6.62 -12.36
C ARG A 136 -7.81 5.76 -12.18
N ASP A 137 -8.87 6.14 -12.89
CA ASP A 137 -10.17 5.45 -12.96
C ASP A 137 -10.71 5.02 -11.59
N LEU A 138 -10.77 6.00 -10.68
CA LEU A 138 -11.24 5.83 -9.32
C LEU A 138 -12.76 5.65 -9.31
N GLY A 139 -13.21 4.40 -9.29
CA GLY A 139 -14.60 4.04 -9.05
C GLY A 139 -14.89 3.77 -7.56
N ASP A 140 -16.15 3.51 -7.24
CA ASP A 140 -16.59 3.37 -5.85
C ASP A 140 -16.15 2.06 -5.23
N ALA A 141 -15.82 2.13 -3.94
CA ALA A 141 -15.41 0.98 -3.15
C ALA A 141 -15.85 1.13 -1.70
N GLU A 142 -15.85 0.00 -1.01
CA GLU A 142 -16.02 -0.10 0.42
C GLU A 142 -14.73 -0.56 1.08
N LEU A 143 -14.50 -0.09 2.31
CA LEU A 143 -13.37 -0.56 3.12
C LEU A 143 -13.91 -1.23 4.39
N THR A 144 -13.86 -2.55 4.42
CA THR A 144 -14.42 -3.38 5.49
C THR A 144 -13.31 -4.02 6.34
N ASN A 145 -13.68 -4.53 7.51
CA ASN A 145 -12.74 -5.21 8.41
C ASN A 145 -12.49 -6.65 7.93
N ALA A 146 -11.23 -7.03 7.73
CA ALA A 146 -10.84 -8.35 7.22
C ALA A 146 -10.00 -9.16 8.22
N ARG A 147 -10.03 -8.81 9.52
CA ARG A 147 -9.24 -9.52 10.54
C ARG A 147 -9.49 -11.03 10.55
N ALA A 148 -10.74 -11.47 10.37
CA ALA A 148 -11.09 -12.89 10.36
C ALA A 148 -10.44 -13.62 9.17
N LEU A 149 -10.51 -13.04 7.97
CA LEU A 149 -9.83 -13.56 6.78
C LEU A 149 -8.31 -13.61 6.98
N CYS A 150 -7.73 -12.54 7.54
CA CYS A 150 -6.30 -12.46 7.78
C CYS A 150 -5.76 -13.46 8.82
N ARG A 151 -6.60 -14.08 9.66
CA ARG A 151 -6.19 -15.17 10.55
C ARG A 151 -5.96 -16.49 9.79
N LYS A 152 -6.58 -16.65 8.62
CA LYS A 152 -6.44 -17.83 7.74
C LYS A 152 -5.28 -17.69 6.74
N ALA A 153 -4.67 -16.49 6.65
CA ALA A 153 -3.71 -16.08 5.64
C ALA A 153 -2.26 -16.48 5.90
#